data_AF-A0A1Q3CDR9-F1
#
_entry.id   AF-A0A1Q3CDR9-F1
#
_cell.length_a   1.000
_cell.length_b   1.000
_cell.length_c   1.000
_cell.angle_alpha   90.00
_cell.angle_beta   90.00
_cell.angle_gamma   90.00
#
_symmetry.space_group_name_H-M   'P 1'
#
loop_
_entity.id
_entity.type
_entity.pdbx_description
1 polymer ?
#
loop_
_entity_poly.entity_id
_entity_poly.type
_entity_poly.pdbx_seq_one_letter_code
_entity_poly.pdbx_strand_id
1 'polypeptide(L)'
;MEENEKQKIKIDALKKTFSTFSNSSAKLDNLLGLQRCVFEKAGLGYEEMKNVKHFKNFFVKKSEPKMSCNYCGRLGHITTSCILRNNLCFGKTRKIWVPK
;
A
#
# COMPACT_ATOMS: atom_id res chain seq x y z
N MET A 1 -37.75 9.28 45.45
CA MET A 1 -36.36 9.78 45.48
C MET A 1 -35.36 8.74 44.97
N GLU A 2 -35.52 7.45 45.28
CA GLU A 2 -34.62 6.37 44.83
C GLU A 2 -34.44 6.24 43.30
N GLU A 3 -35.50 6.42 42.51
CA GLU A 3 -35.43 6.38 41.03
C GLU A 3 -34.41 7.39 40.48
N ASN A 4 -34.40 8.59 41.06
CA ASN A 4 -33.56 9.70 40.60
C ASN A 4 -32.08 9.48 40.96
N GLU A 5 -31.79 8.84 42.09
CA GLU A 5 -30.43 8.43 42.48
C GLU A 5 -29.90 7.31 41.57
N LYS A 6 -30.74 6.31 41.27
CA LYS A 6 -30.38 5.21 40.36
C LYS A 6 -30.10 5.73 38.94
N GLN A 7 -30.85 6.72 38.48
CA GLN A 7 -30.60 7.40 37.21
C GLN A 7 -29.28 8.19 37.22
N LYS A 8 -28.97 8.91 38.30
CA LYS A 8 -27.68 9.62 38.46
C LYS A 8 -26.49 8.68 38.35
N ILE A 9 -26.54 7.51 38.99
CA ILE A 9 -25.46 6.51 38.95
C ILE A 9 -25.24 6.00 37.52
N LYS A 10 -26.32 5.72 36.78
CA LYS A 10 -26.22 5.29 35.38
C LYS A 10 -25.63 6.39 34.49
N ILE A 11 -26.03 7.64 34.69
CA ILE A 11 -25.50 8.79 33.94
C ILE A 11 -23.99 8.94 34.20
N ASP A 12 -23.55 8.83 35.44
CA ASP A 12 -22.14 8.95 35.80
C ASP A 12 -21.29 7.83 35.18
N ALA A 13 -21.76 6.58 35.27
CA ALA A 13 -21.13 5.43 34.63
C ALA A 13 -21.01 5.62 33.11
N LEU A 14 -22.10 6.07 32.48
CA LEU A 14 -22.14 6.29 31.02
C LEU A 14 -21.20 7.42 30.60
N LYS A 15 -21.13 8.50 31.38
CA LYS A 15 -20.22 9.63 31.14
C LYS A 15 -18.75 9.19 31.22
N LYS A 16 -18.41 8.31 32.17
CA LYS A 16 -17.06 7.72 32.29
C LYS A 16 -16.70 6.82 31.09
N THR A 17 -17.65 6.02 30.61
CA THR A 17 -17.43 5.23 29.39
C THR A 17 -17.26 6.12 28.17
N PHE A 18 -18.05 7.19 28.07
CA PHE A 18 -18.00 8.10 26.93
C PHE A 18 -16.71 8.93 26.90
N SER A 19 -16.22 9.37 28.06
CA SER A 19 -14.94 10.08 28.14
C SER A 19 -13.76 9.19 27.74
N THR A 20 -13.77 7.92 28.17
CA THR A 20 -12.75 6.93 27.79
C THR A 20 -12.81 6.65 26.28
N PHE A 21 -14.00 6.43 25.75
CA PHE A 21 -14.23 6.22 24.32
C PHE A 21 -13.76 7.41 23.48
N SER A 22 -14.17 8.63 23.85
CA SER A 22 -13.76 9.87 23.17
C SER A 22 -12.24 10.04 23.14
N ASN A 23 -11.55 9.79 24.27
CA ASN A 23 -10.09 9.84 24.32
C ASN A 23 -9.43 8.79 23.40
N SER A 24 -9.98 7.57 23.36
CA SER A 24 -9.49 6.54 22.44
C SER A 24 -9.74 6.89 20.97
N SER A 25 -10.88 7.49 20.65
CA SER A 25 -11.22 7.96 19.29
C SER A 25 -10.24 9.04 18.84
N ALA A 26 -9.96 10.04 19.68
CA ALA A 26 -9.01 11.09 19.35
C ALA A 26 -7.59 10.53 19.09
N LYS A 27 -7.16 9.51 19.84
CA LYS A 27 -5.88 8.82 19.59
C LYS A 27 -5.89 8.08 18.26
N LEU A 28 -6.98 7.39 17.94
CA LEU A 28 -7.14 6.71 16.66
C LEU A 28 -7.15 7.70 15.49
N ASP A 29 -7.86 8.82 15.62
CA ASP A 29 -7.91 9.87 14.59
C ASP A 29 -6.55 10.52 14.38
N ASN A 30 -5.75 10.74 15.43
CA ASN A 30 -4.38 11.22 15.29
C ASN A 30 -3.48 10.20 14.58
N LEU A 31 -3.61 8.90 14.88
CA LEU A 31 -2.87 7.85 14.21
C LEU A 31 -3.24 7.73 12.72
N LEU A 32 -4.55 7.72 12.43
CA LEU A 32 -5.07 7.61 11.07
C LEU A 32 -4.91 8.91 10.28
N GLY A 33 -4.95 10.08 10.92
CA GLY A 33 -4.70 11.38 10.29
C GLY A 33 -3.28 11.48 9.74
N LEU A 34 -2.30 10.87 10.42
CA LEU A 34 -0.94 10.72 9.91
C LEU A 34 -0.84 9.72 8.74
N GLN A 35 -1.84 8.86 8.56
CA GLN A 35 -1.86 7.77 7.57
C GLN A 35 -2.79 8.02 6.37
N ARG A 36 -3.81 8.88 6.51
CA ARG A 36 -4.78 9.26 5.47
C ARG A 36 -4.14 10.21 4.46
N CYS A 37 -3.13 9.73 3.77
CA CYS A 37 -2.60 10.44 2.64
C CYS A 37 -3.23 9.81 1.39
N VAL A 38 -4.23 10.53 0.84
CA VAL A 38 -5.05 10.06 -0.28
C VAL A 38 -4.31 10.34 -1.58
N PHE A 39 -3.27 9.56 -1.83
CA PHE A 39 -2.30 9.82 -2.89
C PHE A 39 -2.86 9.63 -4.30
N GLU A 40 -3.73 8.63 -4.50
CA GLU A 40 -4.09 8.17 -5.83
C GLU A 40 -5.60 8.21 -6.01
N LYS A 41 -6.16 9.42 -6.07
CA LYS A 41 -7.56 9.64 -6.46
C LYS A 41 -7.77 9.71 -7.98
N ALA A 42 -6.70 9.55 -8.77
CA ALA A 42 -6.77 9.57 -10.23
C ALA A 42 -7.76 8.53 -10.79
N GLY A 43 -7.83 7.34 -10.16
CA GLY A 43 -8.81 6.30 -10.52
C GLY A 43 -10.28 6.64 -10.17
N LEU A 44 -10.51 7.75 -9.46
CA LEU A 44 -11.84 8.26 -9.11
C LEU A 44 -12.19 9.56 -9.88
N GLY A 45 -11.38 9.95 -10.87
CA GLY A 45 -11.64 11.13 -11.70
C GLY A 45 -11.16 12.47 -11.13
N TYR A 46 -10.35 12.46 -10.07
CA TYR A 46 -9.69 13.68 -9.56
C TYR A 46 -8.35 13.91 -10.27
N GLU A 47 -7.96 15.17 -10.43
CA GLU A 47 -6.64 15.52 -10.99
C GLU A 47 -5.49 14.99 -10.13
N GLU A 48 -4.44 14.51 -10.80
CA GLU A 48 -3.24 14.00 -10.15
C GLU A 48 -2.57 15.10 -9.33
N MET A 49 -2.49 14.89 -8.02
CA MET A 49 -1.76 15.80 -7.14
C MET A 49 -0.25 15.58 -7.35
N LYS A 50 0.42 16.52 -8.01
CA LYS A 50 1.85 16.42 -8.38
C LYS A 50 2.85 16.50 -7.20
N ASN A 51 2.41 16.98 -6.02
CA ASN A 51 3.29 17.32 -4.90
C ASN A 51 3.02 16.51 -3.62
N VAL A 52 2.43 15.33 -3.72
CA VAL A 52 2.09 14.59 -2.49
C VAL A 52 3.35 13.92 -1.93
N LYS A 53 3.82 14.42 -0.78
CA LYS A 53 4.88 13.81 0.01
C LYS A 53 4.46 12.38 0.37
N HIS A 54 5.06 11.39 -0.27
CA HIS A 54 4.87 9.98 0.05
C HIS A 54 5.38 9.70 1.47
N PHE A 55 4.51 9.84 2.45
CA PHE A 55 4.78 9.37 3.81
C PHE A 55 4.89 7.84 3.77
N LYS A 56 5.90 7.29 4.45
CA LYS A 56 6.06 5.84 4.61
C LYS A 56 4.83 5.29 5.34
N ASN A 57 3.90 4.70 4.61
CA ASN A 57 2.81 3.93 5.18
C ASN A 57 3.39 2.74 5.96
N PHE A 58 3.30 2.76 7.28
CA PHE A 58 3.73 1.64 8.14
C PHE A 58 2.95 0.34 7.88
N PHE A 59 1.74 0.44 7.32
CA PHE A 59 0.84 -0.70 7.11
C PHE A 59 0.86 -1.28 5.70
N VAL A 60 1.39 -0.55 4.72
CA VAL A 60 1.57 -1.09 3.36
C VAL A 60 3.00 -1.60 3.28
N LYS A 61 3.18 -2.92 3.30
CA LYS A 61 4.46 -3.53 2.91
C LYS A 61 4.77 -3.01 1.51
N LYS A 62 5.87 -2.25 1.36
CA LYS A 62 6.36 -1.88 0.03
C LYS A 62 6.47 -3.17 -0.78
N SER A 63 5.65 -3.31 -1.82
CA SER A 63 5.91 -4.32 -2.84
C SER A 63 7.20 -3.89 -3.51
N GLU A 64 8.31 -4.56 -3.17
CA GLU A 64 9.53 -4.40 -3.94
C GLU A 64 9.17 -4.70 -5.41
N PRO A 65 9.55 -3.83 -6.37
CA PRO A 65 9.33 -4.12 -7.77
C PRO A 65 10.16 -5.36 -8.13
N LYS A 66 9.52 -6.53 -8.08
CA LYS A 66 10.07 -7.81 -8.54
C LYS A 66 10.04 -7.83 -10.06
N MET A 67 10.80 -6.94 -10.70
CA MET A 67 11.03 -6.96 -12.14
C MET A 67 12.00 -8.10 -12.43
N SER A 68 11.44 -9.29 -12.67
CA SER A 68 12.16 -10.46 -13.15
C SER A 68 12.18 -10.49 -14.67
N CYS A 69 13.31 -10.87 -15.23
CA CYS A 69 13.44 -11.12 -16.66
C CYS A 69 12.67 -12.38 -17.06
N ASN A 70 11.75 -12.29 -18.02
CA ASN A 70 10.98 -13.46 -18.50
C ASN A 70 11.84 -14.50 -19.21
N TYR A 71 13.07 -14.16 -19.61
CA TYR A 71 13.98 -15.09 -20.29
C TYR A 71 14.88 -15.88 -19.33
N CYS A 72 15.48 -15.23 -18.33
CA CYS A 72 16.44 -15.86 -17.43
C CYS A 72 15.96 -15.99 -15.98
N GLY A 73 14.77 -15.46 -15.67
CA GLY A 73 14.19 -15.48 -14.32
C GLY A 73 14.91 -14.61 -13.28
N ARG A 74 16.02 -13.94 -13.64
CA ARG A 74 16.77 -13.08 -12.72
C ARG A 74 16.12 -11.72 -12.58
N LEU A 75 16.21 -11.14 -11.40
CA LEU A 75 15.71 -9.81 -11.08
C LEU A 75 16.62 -8.70 -11.66
N GLY A 76 16.05 -7.50 -11.82
CA GLY A 76 16.80 -6.28 -12.11
C GLY A 76 16.94 -5.92 -13.60
N HIS A 77 16.33 -6.69 -14.50
CA HIS A 77 16.32 -6.38 -15.93
C HIS A 77 15.12 -7.00 -16.66
N ILE A 78 14.82 -6.52 -17.86
CA ILE A 78 13.78 -7.06 -18.75
C ILE A 78 14.39 -7.97 -19.81
N THR A 79 13.54 -8.74 -20.49
CA THR A 79 13.97 -9.67 -21.53
C THR A 79 14.85 -9.03 -22.61
N THR A 80 14.58 -7.78 -23.01
CA THR A 80 15.32 -7.10 -24.08
C THR A 80 16.75 -6.72 -23.68
N SER A 81 16.99 -6.46 -22.39
CA SER A 81 18.32 -6.18 -21.84
C SER A 81 19.00 -7.41 -21.25
N CYS A 82 18.43 -8.61 -21.45
CA CYS A 82 19.00 -9.84 -20.92
C CYS A 82 20.29 -10.21 -21.67
N ILE A 83 21.38 -10.28 -20.91
CA ILE A 83 22.72 -10.65 -21.41
C ILE A 83 22.70 -12.04 -22.07
N LEU A 84 21.96 -13.01 -21.50
CA LEU A 84 21.82 -14.34 -22.07
C LEU A 84 21.05 -14.34 -23.41
N ARG A 85 20.15 -13.38 -23.61
CA ARG A 85 19.42 -13.22 -24.87
C ARG A 85 20.27 -12.51 -25.93
N ASN A 86 21.02 -11.48 -25.54
CA ASN A 86 21.79 -10.63 -26.44
C ASN A 86 23.18 -11.18 -26.78
N ASN A 87 23.76 -12.06 -25.97
CA ASN A 87 25.00 -12.74 -26.33
C ASN A 87 24.71 -13.85 -27.35
N LEU A 88 25.01 -13.56 -28.62
CA LEU A 88 25.05 -14.53 -29.72
C LEU A 88 26.09 -15.66 -29.51
N CYS A 89 27.04 -15.46 -28.61
CA CYS A 89 28.21 -16.35 -28.44
C CYS A 89 27.96 -17.59 -27.58
N PHE A 90 26.81 -17.70 -26.91
CA PHE A 90 26.43 -18.91 -26.18
C PHE A 90 25.28 -19.63 -26.92
N GLY A 91 25.64 -20.38 -27.97
CA GLY A 91 24.93 -21.60 -28.33
C GLY A 91 23.65 -21.50 -29.17
N LYS A 92 23.54 -20.57 -30.12
CA LYS A 92 22.51 -20.70 -31.18
C LYS A 92 23.14 -21.13 -32.49
N THR A 93 23.19 -22.44 -32.74
CA THR A 93 23.29 -22.97 -34.10
C THR A 93 22.12 -22.39 -34.89
N ARG A 94 22.38 -21.45 -35.80
CA ARG A 94 21.35 -20.89 -36.68
C ARG A 94 20.81 -22.01 -37.56
N LYS A 95 19.63 -22.53 -37.24
CA LYS A 95 18.86 -23.35 -38.18
C LYS A 95 18.19 -22.38 -39.16
N ILE A 96 18.85 -22.17 -40.30
CA ILE A 96 18.31 -21.42 -41.43
C ILE A 96 17.36 -22.36 -42.17
N TRP A 97 16.10 -21.97 -42.30
CA TRP A 97 15.16 -22.69 -43.15
C TRP A 97 15.46 -22.35 -44.61
N VAL A 98 15.77 -23.36 -45.41
CA VAL A 98 16.01 -23.22 -46.86
C VAL A 98 14.77 -23.76 -47.58
N PRO A 99 14.10 -22.96 -48.42
CA PRO A 99 12.99 -23.45 -49.23
C PRO A 99 13.48 -24.53 -50.21
N LYS A 100 12.65 -25.55 -50.45
CA LYS A 100 12.89 -26.57 -51.48
C LYS A 100 12.49 -26.08 -52.85
#